data_AF-A0AAP2E377-F1
#
_entry.id   AF-A0AAP2E377-F1
#
_cell.length_a   1.000
_cell.length_b   1.000
_cell.length_c   1.000
_cell.angle_alpha   90.00
_cell.angle_beta   90.00
_cell.angle_gamma   90.00
#
_symmetry.space_group_name_H-M   'P 1'
#
loop_
_entity.id
_entity.type
_entity.pdbx_description
1 polymer ?
#
loop_
_entity_poly.entity_id
_entity_poly.type
_entity_poly.pdbx_seq_one_letter_code
_entity_poly.pdbx_strand_id
1 'polypeptide(L)'
;MKSILERLRLVDHLTIEMPIEKRDFIDKLTRNVDQGDIGIFLSPFEAFSSSKNEYRGTVTFDSFKIRRRRRLFDMNMSLAVAEGSFTQKDNILVVEATIRGFRRIFIPFFLFIACCYVAFIISFIVSDTSGNMGWFFIPFIFIHATLMLGIPYYIMRRGVSRMKYELERDFYYITR
;
A
#
# COMPACT_ATOMS: atom_id res chain seq x y z
N MET A 1 -21.83 -4.42 3.38
CA MET A 1 -21.63 -2.99 3.01
C MET A 1 -20.16 -2.80 2.68
N LYS A 2 -19.82 -2.41 1.43
CA LYS A 2 -18.42 -2.17 1.06
C LYS A 2 -17.84 -1.00 1.85
N SER A 3 -16.64 -1.16 2.38
CA SER A 3 -15.97 -0.07 3.11
C SER A 3 -15.66 1.09 2.17
N ILE A 4 -15.52 2.31 2.71
CA ILE A 4 -15.14 3.48 1.91
C ILE A 4 -13.81 3.22 1.18
N LEU A 5 -12.87 2.52 1.83
CA LEU A 5 -11.57 2.18 1.25
C LEU A 5 -11.68 1.21 0.06
N GLU A 6 -12.61 0.25 0.11
CA GLU A 6 -12.89 -0.64 -1.03
C GLU A 6 -13.50 0.12 -2.21
N ARG A 7 -14.43 1.05 -1.94
CA ARG A 7 -15.01 1.91 -2.99
C ARG A 7 -13.95 2.79 -3.66
N LEU A 8 -13.01 3.31 -2.86
CA LEU A 8 -11.87 4.08 -3.34
C LEU A 8 -10.75 3.24 -3.97
N ARG A 9 -10.92 1.90 -4.04
CA ARG A 9 -9.90 0.94 -4.53
C ARG A 9 -8.55 1.07 -3.81
N LEU A 10 -8.61 1.43 -2.53
CA LEU A 10 -7.47 1.45 -1.61
C LEU A 10 -7.36 0.15 -0.79
N VAL A 11 -8.40 -0.67 -0.84
CA VAL A 11 -8.41 -2.06 -0.39
C VAL A 11 -8.98 -2.91 -1.52
N ASP A 12 -8.32 -4.02 -1.82
CA ASP A 12 -8.82 -5.03 -2.76
C ASP A 12 -8.63 -6.43 -2.18
N HIS A 13 -9.39 -7.37 -2.69
CA HIS A 13 -9.39 -8.77 -2.26
C HIS A 13 -8.93 -9.67 -3.41
N LEU A 14 -8.21 -10.72 -3.04
CA LEU A 14 -7.65 -11.71 -3.94
C LEU A 14 -7.92 -13.09 -3.36
N THR A 15 -8.55 -13.95 -4.16
CA THR A 15 -8.74 -15.36 -3.82
C THR A 15 -8.11 -16.19 -4.92
N ILE A 16 -7.21 -17.09 -4.56
CA ILE A 16 -6.51 -17.97 -5.50
C ILE A 16 -6.66 -19.40 -5.01
N GLU A 17 -7.05 -20.28 -5.91
CA GLU A 17 -7.15 -21.72 -5.67
C GLU A 17 -6.05 -22.43 -6.44
N MET A 18 -5.28 -23.28 -5.75
CA MET A 18 -4.07 -23.90 -6.29
C MET A 18 -4.00 -25.38 -5.91
N PRO A 19 -3.68 -26.29 -6.85
CA PRO A 19 -3.53 -27.71 -6.57
C PRO A 19 -2.15 -28.02 -5.97
N ILE A 20 -1.88 -27.49 -4.78
CA ILE A 20 -0.63 -27.68 -4.03
C ILE A 20 -0.97 -27.95 -2.56
N GLU A 21 -0.17 -28.75 -1.88
CA GLU A 21 -0.27 -28.95 -0.44
C GLU A 21 0.07 -27.65 0.31
N LYS A 22 -0.75 -27.32 1.32
CA LYS A 22 -0.57 -26.13 2.17
C LYS A 22 0.87 -26.00 2.69
N ARG A 23 1.45 -27.11 3.16
CA ARG A 23 2.80 -27.14 3.73
C ARG A 23 3.87 -26.78 2.68
N ASP A 24 3.80 -27.38 1.50
CA ASP A 24 4.75 -27.14 0.42
C ASP A 24 4.69 -25.69 -0.06
N PHE A 25 3.47 -25.15 -0.18
CA PHE A 25 3.28 -23.74 -0.53
C PHE A 25 3.89 -22.80 0.51
N ILE A 26 3.64 -23.02 1.81
CA ILE A 26 4.17 -22.20 2.89
C ILE A 26 5.70 -22.25 2.91
N ASP A 27 6.30 -23.43 2.72
CA ASP A 27 7.75 -23.59 2.68
C ASP A 27 8.36 -22.84 1.48
N LYS A 28 7.76 -22.95 0.28
CA LYS A 28 8.19 -22.19 -0.91
C LYS A 28 8.01 -20.68 -0.72
N LEU A 29 6.89 -20.23 -0.17
CA LEU A 29 6.63 -18.81 0.09
C LEU A 29 7.61 -18.24 1.11
N THR A 30 7.88 -18.96 2.19
CA THR A 30 8.80 -18.54 3.25
C THR A 30 10.22 -18.36 2.72
N ARG A 31 10.67 -19.17 1.75
CA ARG A 31 11.98 -19.00 1.10
C ARG A 31 12.08 -17.73 0.26
N ASN A 32 10.96 -17.25 -0.27
CA ASN A 32 10.88 -16.04 -1.11
C ASN A 32 10.55 -14.76 -0.33
N VAL A 33 10.41 -14.86 1.00
CA VAL A 33 10.06 -13.74 1.88
C VAL A 33 11.13 -13.57 2.95
N ASP A 34 11.69 -12.36 3.03
CA ASP A 34 12.55 -12.01 4.16
C ASP A 34 11.71 -11.81 5.42
N GLN A 35 11.95 -12.65 6.43
CA GLN A 35 11.25 -12.57 7.71
C GLN A 35 11.60 -11.27 8.43
N GLY A 36 10.59 -10.50 8.83
CA GLY A 36 10.79 -9.28 9.62
C GLY A 36 9.55 -8.41 9.77
N ASP A 37 9.64 -7.44 10.67
CA ASP A 37 8.53 -6.53 10.95
C ASP A 37 8.25 -5.57 9.78
N ILE A 38 6.96 -5.38 9.49
CA ILE A 38 6.41 -4.46 8.48
C ILE A 38 5.90 -3.17 9.15
N GLY A 39 6.41 -2.86 10.35
CA GLY A 39 6.04 -1.73 11.19
C GLY A 39 5.95 -0.36 10.50
N ILE A 40 5.34 0.58 11.22
CA ILE A 40 5.02 1.94 10.75
C ILE A 40 6.30 2.76 10.49
N PHE A 41 7.34 2.56 11.30
CA PHE A 41 8.67 3.11 11.08
C PHE A 41 9.50 2.12 10.27
N LEU A 42 9.33 2.19 8.95
CA LEU A 42 10.08 1.41 7.97
C LEU A 42 11.58 1.48 8.31
N SER A 43 12.24 0.32 8.43
CA SER A 43 13.67 0.27 8.74
C SER A 43 14.42 1.19 7.76
N PRO A 44 14.97 2.34 8.21
CA PRO A 44 15.57 3.33 7.31
C PRO A 44 16.70 2.75 6.47
N PHE A 45 17.28 1.66 6.97
CA PHE A 45 18.40 0.95 6.38
C PHE A 45 18.01 -0.24 5.49
N GLU A 46 16.70 -0.52 5.29
CA GLU A 46 16.25 -1.66 4.47
C GLU A 46 16.75 -1.58 3.03
N ALA A 47 16.86 -0.36 2.50
CA ALA A 47 17.32 -0.11 1.14
C ALA A 47 18.82 -0.45 0.95
N PHE A 48 19.58 -0.61 2.05
CA PHE A 48 20.99 -1.01 2.03
C PHE A 48 21.20 -2.51 2.27
N SER A 49 20.13 -3.28 2.54
CA SER A 49 20.24 -4.72 2.72
C SER A 49 20.23 -5.45 1.37
N SER A 50 21.17 -6.38 1.17
CA SER A 50 21.49 -7.05 -0.10
C SER A 50 20.64 -8.29 -0.43
N SER A 51 19.54 -8.54 0.30
CA SER A 51 18.78 -9.78 0.06
C SER A 51 18.07 -9.77 -1.31
N LYS A 52 18.07 -10.95 -1.92
CA LYS A 52 17.52 -11.22 -3.25
C LYS A 52 15.98 -11.33 -3.25
N ASN A 53 15.37 -11.50 -2.08
CA ASN A 53 13.93 -11.68 -1.96
C ASN A 53 13.19 -10.37 -2.29
N GLU A 54 12.10 -10.50 -3.04
CA GLU A 54 11.24 -9.39 -3.46
C GLU A 54 10.29 -8.92 -2.34
N TYR A 55 9.99 -9.83 -1.40
CA TYR A 55 9.06 -9.59 -0.32
C TYR A 55 9.74 -9.55 1.05
N ARG A 56 9.17 -8.75 1.94
CA ARG A 56 9.51 -8.71 3.36
C ARG A 56 8.24 -8.82 4.19
N GLY A 57 8.26 -9.63 5.24
CA GLY A 57 7.10 -9.80 6.10
C GLY A 57 7.15 -11.00 7.02
N THR A 58 5.98 -11.44 7.45
CA THR A 58 5.82 -12.65 8.26
C THR A 58 4.97 -13.67 7.52
N VAL A 59 5.42 -14.91 7.52
CA VAL A 59 4.66 -16.06 7.00
C VAL A 59 4.53 -17.05 8.15
N THR A 60 3.30 -17.38 8.50
CA THR A 60 2.95 -18.35 9.53
C THR A 60 2.25 -19.54 8.88
N PHE A 61 1.93 -20.57 9.66
CA PHE A 61 1.25 -21.74 9.12
C PHE A 61 -0.16 -21.40 8.58
N ASP A 62 -0.87 -20.45 9.19
CA ASP A 62 -2.26 -20.16 8.81
C ASP A 62 -2.44 -18.85 8.07
N SER A 63 -1.46 -17.96 8.15
CA SER A 63 -1.57 -16.62 7.60
C SER A 63 -0.24 -16.05 7.13
N PHE A 64 -0.31 -15.05 6.29
CA PHE A 64 0.84 -14.27 5.88
C PHE A 64 0.52 -12.79 5.93
N LYS A 65 1.57 -12.01 6.16
CA LYS A 65 1.54 -10.56 6.06
C LYS A 65 2.84 -10.13 5.38
N ILE A 66 2.73 -9.72 4.13
CA ILE A 66 3.89 -9.40 3.30
C ILE A 66 3.72 -8.06 2.60
N ARG A 67 4.85 -7.44 2.30
CA ARG A 67 4.90 -6.28 1.40
C ARG A 67 6.10 -6.38 0.49
N ARG A 68 6.11 -5.55 -0.54
CA ARG A 68 7.28 -5.41 -1.40
C ARG A 68 8.43 -4.75 -0.63
N ARG A 69 9.63 -5.27 -0.85
CA ARG A 69 10.86 -4.69 -0.34
C ARG A 69 11.12 -3.32 -0.98
N ARG A 70 11.64 -2.37 -0.20
CA ARG A 70 12.14 -1.10 -0.76
C ARG A 70 13.58 -1.28 -1.26
N ARG A 71 13.83 -0.92 -2.51
CA ARG A 71 15.17 -0.83 -3.11
C ARG A 71 15.49 0.63 -3.43
N LEU A 72 16.77 1.02 -3.28
CA LEU A 72 17.22 2.34 -3.72
C LEU A 72 16.97 2.48 -5.23
N PHE A 73 16.52 3.67 -5.66
CA PHE A 73 16.20 3.99 -7.06
C PHE A 73 15.07 3.18 -7.69
N ASP A 74 14.28 2.45 -6.92
CA ASP A 74 13.08 1.81 -7.45
C ASP A 74 11.94 2.83 -7.55
N MET A 75 11.63 3.30 -8.76
CA MET A 75 10.46 4.15 -9.03
C MET A 75 9.12 3.45 -8.76
N ASN A 76 9.16 2.14 -8.49
CA ASN A 76 8.00 1.30 -8.25
C ASN A 76 7.71 1.05 -6.77
N MET A 77 8.02 2.01 -5.90
CA MET A 77 7.68 1.91 -4.48
C MET A 77 6.18 1.68 -4.27
N SER A 78 5.81 0.46 -3.88
CA SER A 78 4.48 0.13 -3.41
C SER A 78 4.50 0.08 -1.88
N LEU A 79 3.59 0.84 -1.26
CA LEU A 79 3.36 0.79 0.19
C LEU A 79 2.20 -0.14 0.57
N ALA A 80 1.66 -0.86 -0.42
CA ALA A 80 0.62 -1.83 -0.19
C ALA A 80 1.16 -3.00 0.64
N VAL A 81 0.33 -3.48 1.55
CA VAL A 81 0.58 -4.66 2.36
C VAL A 81 -0.50 -5.68 2.02
N ALA A 82 -0.09 -6.91 1.77
CA ALA A 82 -0.99 -8.04 1.59
C ALA A 82 -1.03 -8.85 2.88
N GLU A 83 -2.23 -9.08 3.38
CA GLU A 83 -2.52 -9.91 4.54
C GLU A 83 -3.48 -11.01 4.09
N GLY A 84 -3.17 -12.28 4.35
CA GLY A 84 -4.03 -13.36 3.90
C GLY A 84 -3.91 -14.62 4.74
N SER A 85 -4.79 -15.58 4.45
CA SER A 85 -4.90 -16.86 5.15
C SER A 85 -4.88 -18.05 4.20
N PHE A 86 -4.46 -19.19 4.73
CA PHE A 86 -4.30 -20.45 4.00
C PHE A 86 -5.33 -21.49 4.48
N THR A 87 -6.19 -21.93 3.57
CA THR A 87 -7.17 -22.99 3.85
C THR A 87 -6.98 -24.14 2.87
N GLN A 88 -6.69 -25.34 3.36
CA GLN A 88 -6.67 -26.55 2.54
C GLN A 88 -8.09 -27.13 2.47
N LYS A 89 -8.60 -27.35 1.26
CA LYS A 89 -9.84 -28.08 1.00
C LYS A 89 -9.50 -29.24 0.07
N ASP A 90 -9.48 -30.45 0.62
CA ASP A 90 -9.03 -31.66 -0.07
C ASP A 90 -7.64 -31.45 -0.69
N ASN A 91 -7.53 -31.55 -2.02
CA ASN A 91 -6.28 -31.41 -2.76
C ASN A 91 -6.04 -29.98 -3.30
N ILE A 92 -6.82 -29.00 -2.84
CA ILE A 92 -6.77 -27.61 -3.29
C ILE A 92 -6.47 -26.68 -2.11
N LEU A 93 -5.41 -25.90 -2.23
CA LEU A 93 -5.10 -24.79 -1.35
C LEU A 93 -5.86 -23.55 -1.80
N VAL A 94 -6.68 -23.00 -0.91
CA VAL A 94 -7.36 -21.72 -1.08
C VAL A 94 -6.59 -20.65 -0.31
N VAL A 95 -6.11 -19.65 -1.03
CA VAL A 95 -5.42 -18.48 -0.47
C VAL A 95 -6.33 -17.27 -0.60
N GLU A 96 -6.74 -16.72 0.54
CA GLU A 96 -7.53 -15.50 0.62
C GLU A 96 -6.66 -14.37 1.13
N ALA A 97 -6.52 -13.31 0.35
CA ALA A 97 -5.66 -12.18 0.66
C ALA A 97 -6.42 -10.85 0.54
N THR A 98 -6.26 -10.02 1.54
CA THR A 98 -6.66 -8.60 1.54
C THR A 98 -5.43 -7.74 1.30
N ILE A 99 -5.50 -6.89 0.29
CA ILE A 99 -4.43 -5.96 -0.08
C ILE A 99 -4.83 -4.57 0.37
N ARG A 100 -4.02 -3.95 1.22
CA ARG A 100 -4.28 -2.62 1.78
C ARG A 100 -3.23 -1.62 1.30
N GLY A 101 -3.65 -0.64 0.52
CA GLY A 101 -2.82 0.50 0.10
C GLY A 101 -2.78 1.63 1.12
N PHE A 102 -3.86 1.81 1.88
CA PHE A 102 -3.97 2.84 2.91
C PHE A 102 -3.50 2.33 4.28
N ARG A 103 -2.37 2.86 4.75
CA ARG A 103 -1.80 2.59 6.09
C ARG A 103 -2.07 3.73 7.05
N ARG A 104 -2.07 3.43 8.36
CA ARG A 104 -2.22 4.42 9.44
C ARG A 104 -1.20 5.56 9.39
N ILE A 105 -0.04 5.35 8.76
CA ILE A 105 0.99 6.39 8.56
C ILE A 105 0.51 7.55 7.66
N PHE A 106 -0.48 7.32 6.80
CA PHE A 106 -1.04 8.39 5.98
C PHE A 106 -2.01 9.30 6.75
N ILE A 107 -2.53 8.85 7.90
CA ILE A 107 -3.43 9.66 8.74
C ILE A 107 -2.77 10.97 9.18
N PRO A 108 -1.58 10.97 9.82
CA PRO A 108 -0.93 12.23 10.19
C PRO A 108 -0.55 13.08 8.97
N PHE A 109 -0.23 12.48 7.82
CA PHE A 109 0.05 13.20 6.59
C PHE A 109 -1.18 13.97 6.06
N PHE A 110 -2.34 13.31 5.98
CA PHE A 110 -3.58 13.97 5.55
C PHE A 110 -4.08 15.00 6.58
N LEU A 111 -3.89 14.74 7.87
CA LEU A 111 -4.20 15.69 8.94
C LEU A 111 -3.31 16.94 8.82
N PHE A 112 -2.01 16.77 8.60
CA PHE A 112 -1.07 17.86 8.39
C PHE A 112 -1.46 18.71 7.19
N ILE A 113 -1.77 18.08 6.04
CA ILE A 113 -2.26 18.77 4.84
C ILE A 113 -3.52 19.58 5.15
N ALA A 114 -4.49 18.98 5.83
CA ALA A 114 -5.73 19.67 6.21
C ALA A 114 -5.45 20.90 7.08
N CYS A 115 -4.59 20.77 8.09
CA CYS A 115 -4.17 21.90 8.94
C CYS A 115 -3.50 23.02 8.12
N CYS A 116 -2.61 22.68 7.19
CA CYS A 116 -1.98 23.66 6.30
C CYS A 116 -3.02 24.42 5.46
N TYR A 117 -3.99 23.72 4.87
CA TYR A 117 -5.03 24.38 4.07
C TYR A 117 -5.96 25.24 4.91
N VAL A 118 -6.34 24.80 6.12
CA VAL A 118 -7.11 25.63 7.05
C VAL A 118 -6.34 26.90 7.39
N ALA A 119 -5.04 26.80 7.70
CA ALA A 119 -4.20 27.94 7.99
C ALA A 119 -4.08 28.89 6.77
N PHE A 120 -3.94 28.36 5.56
CA PHE A 120 -3.93 29.18 4.33
C PHE A 120 -5.25 29.90 4.10
N ILE A 121 -6.38 29.23 4.31
CA ILE A 121 -7.72 29.83 4.15
C ILE A 121 -7.93 30.94 5.19
N ILE A 122 -7.57 30.71 6.46
CA ILE A 122 -7.68 31.73 7.51
C ILE A 122 -6.78 32.92 7.20
N SER A 123 -5.52 32.67 6.83
CA SER A 123 -4.57 33.72 6.43
C SER A 123 -5.13 34.56 5.28
N PHE A 124 -5.72 33.90 4.28
CA PHE A 124 -6.35 34.57 3.15
C PHE A 124 -7.54 35.45 3.57
N ILE A 125 -8.43 34.95 4.44
CA ILE A 125 -9.60 35.70 4.93
C ILE A 125 -9.19 36.91 5.78
N VAL A 126 -8.14 36.77 6.60
CA VAL A 126 -7.66 37.84 7.51
C VAL A 126 -6.76 38.84 6.79
N SER A 127 -6.13 38.45 5.68
CA SER A 127 -5.25 39.34 4.92
C SER A 127 -6.04 40.50 4.30
N ASP A 128 -5.69 41.73 4.67
CA ASP A 128 -6.23 42.95 4.07
C ASP A 128 -5.54 43.21 2.72
N THR A 129 -5.66 42.23 1.82
CA THR A 129 -4.96 42.25 0.53
C THR A 129 -5.68 43.23 -0.39
N SER A 130 -5.14 44.45 -0.49
CA SER A 130 -5.68 45.51 -1.37
C SER A 130 -5.50 45.13 -2.84
N GLY A 131 -6.59 44.80 -3.53
CA GLY A 131 -6.66 44.59 -4.98
C GLY A 131 -7.07 43.18 -5.44
N ASN A 132 -7.26 43.00 -6.75
CA ASN A 132 -7.70 41.73 -7.38
C ASN A 132 -6.67 40.58 -7.26
N MET A 133 -5.54 40.78 -6.60
CA MET A 133 -4.44 39.81 -6.51
C MET A 133 -4.83 38.57 -5.70
N GLY A 134 -5.68 38.70 -4.67
CA GLY A 134 -6.16 37.55 -3.88
C GLY A 134 -6.98 36.55 -4.70
N TRP A 135 -7.87 37.04 -5.57
CA TRP A 135 -8.70 36.21 -6.44
C TRP A 135 -7.87 35.40 -7.46
N PHE A 136 -6.70 35.91 -7.85
CA PHE A 136 -5.78 35.21 -8.77
C PHE A 136 -5.17 33.94 -8.15
N PHE A 137 -4.98 33.88 -6.83
CA PHE A 137 -4.36 32.73 -6.16
C PHE A 137 -5.33 31.57 -5.88
N ILE A 138 -6.64 31.82 -5.88
CA ILE A 138 -7.65 30.80 -5.56
C ILE A 138 -7.54 29.57 -6.48
N PRO A 139 -7.45 29.70 -7.83
CA PRO A 139 -7.28 28.54 -8.71
C PRO A 139 -6.00 27.74 -8.42
N PHE A 140 -4.90 28.41 -8.07
CA PHE A 140 -3.64 27.75 -7.75
C PHE A 140 -3.74 26.91 -6.47
N ILE A 141 -4.46 27.39 -5.45
CA ILE A 141 -4.71 26.63 -4.21
C ILE A 141 -5.48 25.35 -4.52
N PHE A 142 -6.52 25.42 -5.38
CA PHE A 142 -7.28 24.22 -5.76
C PHE A 142 -6.46 23.23 -6.58
N ILE A 143 -5.64 23.71 -7.53
CA ILE A 143 -4.74 22.86 -8.31
C ILE A 143 -3.73 22.19 -7.37
N HIS A 144 -3.09 22.97 -6.49
CA HIS A 144 -2.13 22.46 -5.53
C HIS A 144 -2.77 21.46 -4.55
N ALA A 145 -3.99 21.70 -4.07
CA ALA A 145 -4.75 20.77 -3.24
C ALA A 145 -5.05 19.45 -3.98
N THR A 146 -5.47 19.56 -5.23
CA THR A 146 -5.74 18.41 -6.09
C THR A 146 -4.48 17.58 -6.30
N LEU A 147 -3.32 18.20 -6.50
CA LEU A 147 -2.05 17.48 -6.64
C LEU A 147 -1.61 16.83 -5.32
N MET A 148 -1.66 17.58 -4.21
CA MET A 148 -1.24 17.11 -2.88
C MET A 148 -2.08 15.95 -2.36
N LEU A 149 -3.38 15.91 -2.69
CA LEU A 149 -4.26 14.79 -2.32
C LEU A 149 -4.27 13.69 -3.39
N GLY A 150 -4.26 14.09 -4.66
CA GLY A 150 -4.39 13.20 -5.81
C GLY A 150 -3.17 12.33 -6.05
N ILE A 151 -1.95 12.86 -5.92
CA ILE A 151 -0.71 12.10 -6.13
C ILE A 151 -0.60 10.95 -5.11
N PRO A 152 -0.70 11.18 -3.78
CA PRO A 152 -0.66 10.10 -2.79
C PRO A 152 -1.78 9.08 -2.98
N TYR A 153 -3.00 9.54 -3.29
CA TYR A 153 -4.12 8.66 -3.61
C TYR A 153 -3.83 7.75 -4.82
N TYR A 154 -3.30 8.33 -5.90
CA TYR A 154 -2.93 7.59 -7.10
C TYR A 154 -1.82 6.56 -6.82
N ILE A 155 -0.79 6.94 -6.06
CA ILE A 155 0.29 6.03 -5.65
C ILE A 155 -0.26 4.86 -4.84
N MET A 156 -1.13 5.11 -3.87
CA MET A 156 -1.76 4.05 -3.05
C MET A 156 -2.61 3.11 -3.91
N ARG A 157 -3.49 3.65 -4.76
CA ARG A 157 -4.36 2.86 -5.64
C ARG A 157 -3.56 2.02 -6.63
N ARG A 158 -2.54 2.60 -7.27
CA ARG A 158 -1.63 1.88 -8.16
C ARG A 158 -0.87 0.78 -7.41
N GLY A 159 -0.46 1.05 -6.17
CA GLY A 159 0.19 0.07 -5.30
C GLY A 159 -0.67 -1.15 -5.01
N VAL A 160 -1.98 -0.96 -4.77
CA VAL A 160 -2.94 -2.07 -4.55
C VAL A 160 -3.08 -2.93 -5.80
N SER A 161 -3.40 -2.33 -6.95
CA SER A 161 -3.55 -3.06 -8.21
C SER A 161 -2.29 -3.84 -8.59
N ARG A 162 -1.12 -3.24 -8.34
CA ARG A 162 0.15 -3.88 -8.62
C ARG A 162 0.46 -5.04 -7.68
N MET A 163 0.27 -4.85 -6.38
CA MET A 163 0.49 -5.92 -5.40
C MET A 163 -0.40 -7.13 -5.73
N LYS A 164 -1.65 -6.89 -6.14
CA LYS A 164 -2.55 -7.96 -6.58
C LYS A 164 -1.97 -8.76 -7.74
N TYR A 165 -1.58 -8.07 -8.80
CA TYR A 165 -0.98 -8.68 -9.98
C TYR A 165 0.32 -9.44 -9.65
N GLU A 166 1.17 -8.87 -8.80
CA GLU A 166 2.43 -9.51 -8.39
C GLU A 166 2.19 -10.78 -7.58
N LEU A 167 1.20 -10.79 -6.68
CA LEU A 167 0.82 -11.98 -5.92
C LEU A 167 0.19 -13.05 -6.81
N GLU A 168 -0.73 -12.68 -7.70
CA GLU A 168 -1.31 -13.61 -8.67
C GLU A 168 -0.23 -14.31 -9.50
N ARG A 169 0.70 -13.52 -10.03
CA ARG A 169 1.82 -14.02 -10.82
C ARG A 169 2.75 -14.92 -9.99
N ASP A 170 3.18 -14.46 -8.83
CA ASP A 170 4.21 -15.15 -8.05
C ASP A 170 3.65 -16.42 -7.39
N PHE A 171 2.39 -16.42 -6.94
CA PHE A 171 1.74 -17.61 -6.41
C PHE A 171 1.54 -18.66 -7.50
N TYR A 172 1.18 -18.25 -8.72
CA TYR A 172 1.14 -19.15 -9.86
C TYR A 172 2.51 -19.81 -10.11
N TYR A 173 3.61 -19.06 -10.07
CA TYR A 173 4.95 -19.65 -10.24
C TYR A 173 5.39 -20.56 -9.08
N ILE A 174 4.91 -20.33 -7.85
CA ILE A 174 5.16 -21.22 -6.71
C ILE A 174 4.49 -22.59 -6.89
N THR A 175 3.37 -22.66 -7.61
CA THR A 175 2.67 -23.93 -7.86
C THR A 175 3.30 -24.80 -8.93
N ARG A 176 4.10 -24.21 -9.82
CA ARG A 176 4.93 -24.95 -10.79
C ARG A 176 6.21 -25.47 -10.13
#